data_AF-A0A1M5PQE4-F1
#
_entry.id   AF-A0A1M5PQE4-F1
#
_cell.length_a   1.000
_cell.length_b   1.000
_cell.length_c   1.000
_cell.angle_alpha   90.00
_cell.angle_beta   90.00
_cell.angle_gamma   90.00
#
_symmetry.space_group_name_H-M   'P 1'
#
loop_
_entity.id
_entity.type
_entity.pdbx_description
1 polymer ?
#
loop_
_entity_poly.entity_id
_entity_poly.type
_entity_poly.pdbx_seq_one_letter_code
_entity_poly.pdbx_strand_id
1 'polypeptide(L)'
;MTDTTIDIPVPGITWDKITDQICTALEGGSNYWLQCFEPQSSRENVTEIPWYSDTKFWSGVFEIKAQVWDDEITYTFNRESVINGLNWLSAHYLSRVVEIVEETGDAETADVFMQACLLGEIVYG
;
A
#
# COMPACT_ATOMS: atom_id res chain seq x y z
N MET A 1 18.47 -6.75 -20.95
CA MET A 1 17.23 -6.61 -20.17
C MET A 1 17.64 -5.89 -18.92
N THR A 2 17.30 -4.62 -18.78
CA THR A 2 17.60 -3.87 -17.56
C THR A 2 16.63 -4.34 -16.51
N ASP A 3 17.13 -5.14 -15.57
CA ASP A 3 16.44 -5.47 -14.34
C ASP A 3 16.12 -4.15 -13.64
N THR A 4 14.89 -3.67 -13.81
CA THR A 4 14.47 -2.36 -13.33
C THR A 4 13.86 -2.58 -11.95
N THR A 5 14.68 -3.10 -11.03
CA THR A 5 14.39 -3.01 -9.60
C THR A 5 14.47 -1.53 -9.25
N ILE A 6 13.34 -0.84 -9.35
CA ILE A 6 13.19 0.49 -8.78
C ILE A 6 13.16 0.27 -7.27
N ASP A 7 14.17 0.77 -6.59
CA ASP A 7 14.35 0.59 -5.15
C ASP A 7 13.24 1.30 -4.38
N ILE A 8 12.75 0.63 -3.33
CA ILE A 8 11.91 1.25 -2.31
C ILE A 8 12.76 2.31 -1.58
N PRO A 9 12.29 3.55 -1.40
CA PRO A 9 13.12 4.67 -0.95
C PRO A 9 13.56 4.57 0.52
N VAL A 10 12.99 3.63 1.28
CA VAL A 10 13.25 3.45 2.71
C VAL A 10 14.06 2.18 2.94
N PRO A 11 15.28 2.27 3.50
CA PRO A 11 16.08 1.10 3.85
C PRO A 11 15.32 0.15 4.79
N GLY A 12 15.34 -1.15 4.47
CA GLY A 12 14.71 -2.18 5.29
C GLY A 12 13.23 -2.45 4.97
N ILE A 13 12.60 -1.65 4.10
CA ILE A 13 11.28 -1.96 3.54
C ILE A 13 11.47 -2.78 2.25
N THR A 14 10.75 -3.90 2.17
CA THR A 14 10.72 -4.81 1.02
C THR A 14 9.30 -4.90 0.45
N TRP A 15 9.14 -5.44 -0.75
CA TRP A 15 7.80 -5.68 -1.31
C TRP A 15 6.98 -6.68 -0.49
N ASP A 16 7.62 -7.63 0.20
CA ASP A 16 6.91 -8.51 1.15
C ASP A 16 6.26 -7.70 2.27
N LYS A 17 7.01 -6.78 2.89
CA LYS A 17 6.46 -5.91 3.95
C LYS A 17 5.35 -5.00 3.43
N ILE A 18 5.48 -4.49 2.21
CA ILE A 18 4.39 -3.71 1.57
C ILE A 18 3.16 -4.59 1.35
N THR A 19 3.36 -5.84 0.92
CA THR A 19 2.28 -6.82 0.73
C THR A 19 1.56 -7.07 2.05
N ASP A 20 2.30 -7.28 3.14
CA ASP A 20 1.74 -7.49 4.48
C ASP A 20 0.93 -6.28 4.95
N GLN A 21 1.40 -5.05 4.72
CA GLN A 21 0.65 -3.84 5.05
C GLN A 21 -0.64 -3.73 4.22
N ILE A 22 -0.60 -4.03 2.92
CA ILE A 22 -1.80 -4.01 2.07
C ILE A 22 -2.80 -5.07 2.51
N CYS A 23 -2.36 -6.31 2.77
CA CYS A 23 -3.23 -7.37 3.31
C CYS A 23 -3.89 -6.92 4.61
N THR A 24 -3.09 -6.43 5.56
CA THR A 24 -3.58 -5.99 6.87
C THR A 24 -4.59 -4.84 6.74
N ALA A 25 -4.33 -3.87 5.85
CA ALA A 25 -5.25 -2.77 5.57
C ALA A 25 -6.58 -3.27 4.99
N LEU A 26 -6.54 -4.15 3.98
CA LEU A 26 -7.75 -4.65 3.30
C LEU A 26 -8.55 -5.67 4.13
N GLU A 27 -7.91 -6.38 5.06
CA GLU A 27 -8.57 -7.38 5.90
C GLU A 27 -9.19 -6.78 7.16
N GLY A 28 -8.77 -5.58 7.57
CA GLY A 28 -9.35 -4.94 8.75
C GLY A 28 -8.89 -3.52 9.06
N GLY A 29 -7.80 -3.04 8.47
CA GLY A 29 -7.27 -1.70 8.75
C GLY A 29 -8.08 -0.56 8.15
N SER A 30 -8.55 -0.67 6.90
CA SER A 30 -9.04 0.48 6.12
C SER A 30 -10.49 0.37 5.64
N ASN A 31 -11.17 -0.75 5.91
CA ASN A 31 -12.50 -1.05 5.36
C ASN A 31 -13.61 -0.09 5.81
N TYR A 32 -13.33 0.76 6.80
CA TYR A 32 -14.27 1.76 7.31
C TYR A 32 -14.29 3.06 6.49
N TRP A 33 -13.26 3.36 5.69
CA TRP A 33 -13.20 4.53 4.79
C TRP A 33 -12.91 4.15 3.33
N LEU A 34 -12.24 3.01 3.09
CA LEU A 34 -11.97 2.49 1.76
C LEU A 34 -13.15 1.62 1.27
N GLN A 35 -13.82 2.07 0.22
CA GLN A 35 -14.99 1.42 -0.37
C GLN A 35 -14.62 0.34 -1.39
N CYS A 36 -13.63 0.62 -2.24
CA CYS A 36 -13.25 -0.23 -3.37
C CYS A 36 -11.73 -0.25 -3.51
N PHE A 37 -11.17 -1.41 -3.85
CA PHE A 37 -9.75 -1.60 -4.14
C PHE A 37 -9.59 -2.69 -5.20
N GLU A 38 -9.61 -2.29 -6.47
CA GLU A 38 -9.77 -3.19 -7.61
C GLU A 38 -8.63 -3.07 -8.64
N PRO A 39 -7.93 -4.16 -8.97
CA PRO A 39 -6.88 -4.12 -9.97
C PRO A 39 -7.43 -3.83 -11.36
N GLN A 40 -6.83 -2.84 -12.01
CA GLN A 40 -7.11 -2.44 -13.39
C GLN A 40 -6.13 -3.08 -14.39
N SER A 41 -4.99 -3.59 -13.90
CA SER A 41 -3.96 -4.25 -14.73
C SER A 41 -3.31 -5.43 -14.01
N SER A 42 -2.61 -6.28 -14.78
CA SER A 42 -1.74 -7.36 -14.29
C SER A 42 -2.43 -8.45 -13.46
N ARG A 43 -3.77 -8.50 -13.45
CA ARG A 43 -4.52 -9.46 -12.65
C ARG A 43 -4.34 -10.90 -13.13
N GLU A 44 -4.14 -11.07 -14.42
CA GLU A 44 -3.86 -12.34 -15.08
C GLU A 44 -2.54 -12.99 -14.65
N ASN A 45 -1.63 -12.23 -14.04
CA ASN A 45 -0.31 -12.69 -13.60
C ASN A 45 -0.28 -13.09 -12.12
N VAL A 46 -1.40 -12.96 -11.40
CA VAL A 46 -1.51 -13.31 -9.98
C VAL A 46 -1.47 -14.83 -9.81
N THR A 47 -0.66 -15.27 -8.85
CA THR A 47 -0.43 -16.67 -8.49
C THR A 47 -1.01 -17.06 -7.12
N GLU A 48 -1.39 -16.08 -6.28
CA GLU A 48 -1.97 -16.31 -4.95
C GLU A 48 -3.46 -15.90 -4.85
N ILE A 49 -4.16 -16.45 -3.85
CA ILE A 49 -5.55 -16.10 -3.52
C ILE A 49 -5.65 -15.88 -1.99
N PRO A 50 -6.11 -14.70 -1.52
CA PRO A 50 -6.57 -13.56 -2.32
C PRO A 50 -5.42 -12.90 -3.09
N TRP A 51 -5.73 -12.26 -4.21
CA TRP A 51 -4.71 -11.70 -5.10
C TRP A 51 -3.76 -10.68 -4.48
N TYR A 52 -4.24 -9.94 -3.48
CA TYR A 52 -3.47 -8.90 -2.82
C TYR A 52 -2.42 -9.50 -1.88
N SER A 53 -2.43 -10.81 -1.64
CA SER A 53 -1.36 -11.50 -0.92
C SER A 53 -0.20 -11.96 -1.83
N ASP A 54 -0.25 -11.66 -3.13
CA ASP A 54 0.84 -12.01 -4.05
C ASP A 54 1.92 -10.91 -4.11
N THR A 55 3.05 -11.09 -3.44
CA THR A 55 4.19 -10.15 -3.52
C THR A 55 4.65 -9.91 -4.97
N LYS A 56 4.50 -10.89 -5.88
CA LYS A 56 4.90 -10.72 -7.29
C LYS A 56 4.03 -9.71 -8.02
N PHE A 57 2.77 -9.57 -7.61
CA PHE A 57 1.89 -8.54 -8.13
C PHE A 57 2.42 -7.15 -7.76
N TRP A 58 2.75 -6.93 -6.48
CA TRP A 58 3.22 -5.65 -5.96
C TRP A 58 4.63 -5.27 -6.44
N SER A 59 5.53 -6.25 -6.51
CA SER A 59 6.88 -6.08 -7.07
C SER A 59 6.90 -5.98 -8.60
N GLY A 60 5.74 -6.10 -9.26
CA GLY A 60 5.50 -5.94 -10.69
C GLY A 60 4.87 -4.57 -11.04
N VAL A 61 4.54 -4.35 -12.31
CA VAL A 61 3.78 -3.15 -12.72
C VAL A 61 2.31 -3.40 -12.40
N PHE A 62 1.68 -2.48 -11.67
CA PHE A 62 0.29 -2.58 -11.27
C PHE A 62 -0.39 -1.21 -11.31
N GLU A 63 -1.71 -1.25 -11.45
CA GLU A 63 -2.60 -0.12 -11.28
C GLU A 63 -3.86 -0.63 -10.59
N ILE A 64 -4.20 -0.03 -9.45
CA ILE A 64 -5.39 -0.32 -8.67
C ILE A 64 -6.28 0.93 -8.67
N LYS A 65 -7.56 0.72 -8.91
CA LYS A 65 -8.60 1.71 -8.65
C LYS A 65 -8.98 1.61 -7.19
N ALA A 66 -8.84 2.71 -6.44
CA ALA A 66 -9.29 2.83 -5.06
C ALA A 66 -10.44 3.84 -4.96
N GLN A 67 -11.50 3.57 -4.21
CA GLN A 67 -12.59 4.52 -3.98
C GLN A 67 -12.81 4.71 -2.48
N VAL A 68 -13.01 5.95 -2.05
CA VAL A 68 -13.31 6.30 -0.65
C VAL A 68 -14.81 6.54 -0.46
N TRP A 69 -15.34 6.21 0.73
CA TRP A 69 -16.77 6.28 1.01
C TRP A 69 -17.33 7.71 1.01
N ASP A 70 -16.60 8.68 1.59
CA ASP A 70 -17.19 9.99 1.91
C ASP A 70 -17.30 10.94 0.71
N ASP A 71 -16.37 10.85 -0.23
CA ASP A 71 -16.27 11.87 -1.30
C ASP A 71 -16.62 11.34 -2.70
N GLU A 72 -16.95 10.05 -2.84
CA GLU A 72 -17.04 9.33 -4.13
C GLU A 72 -15.79 9.52 -5.02
N ILE A 73 -14.66 9.98 -4.45
CA ILE A 73 -13.42 10.21 -5.17
C ILE A 73 -12.76 8.86 -5.45
N THR A 74 -12.34 8.70 -6.70
CA THR A 74 -11.52 7.58 -7.14
C THR A 74 -10.06 8.00 -7.20
N TYR A 75 -9.22 7.24 -6.54
CA TYR A 75 -7.77 7.36 -6.54
C TYR A 75 -7.14 6.24 -7.38
N THR A 76 -5.96 6.52 -7.93
CA THR A 76 -5.10 5.51 -8.54
C THR A 76 -4.03 5.11 -7.54
N PHE A 77 -3.98 3.83 -7.20
CA PHE A 77 -2.91 3.25 -6.39
C PHE A 77 -1.97 2.45 -7.29
N ASN A 78 -0.74 2.94 -7.39
CA ASN A 78 0.33 2.36 -8.18
C ASN A 78 1.66 2.45 -7.40
N ARG A 79 2.77 2.11 -8.04
CA ARG A 79 4.09 2.20 -7.41
C ARG A 79 4.46 3.61 -6.95
N GLU A 80 4.12 4.63 -7.72
CA GLU A 80 4.40 6.03 -7.37
C GLU A 80 3.63 6.41 -6.10
N SER A 81 2.37 5.98 -5.97
CA SER A 81 1.57 6.14 -4.75
C SER A 81 2.27 5.54 -3.53
N VAL A 82 2.82 4.32 -3.63
CA VAL A 82 3.56 3.67 -2.54
C VAL A 82 4.82 4.47 -2.17
N ILE A 83 5.60 4.89 -3.16
CA ILE A 83 6.82 5.68 -2.95
C ILE A 83 6.49 7.01 -2.25
N ASN A 84 5.46 7.71 -2.74
CA ASN A 84 5.02 8.99 -2.18
C ASN A 84 4.51 8.82 -0.74
N GLY A 85 3.73 7.77 -0.47
CA GLY A 85 3.26 7.44 0.87
C GLY A 85 4.41 7.15 1.84
N LEU A 86 5.39 6.34 1.44
CA LEU A 86 6.56 6.06 2.27
C LEU A 86 7.42 7.29 2.54
N ASN A 87 7.60 8.15 1.54
CA ASN A 87 8.32 9.42 1.72
C ASN A 87 7.58 10.34 2.70
N TRP A 88 6.25 10.41 2.58
CA TRP A 88 5.42 11.19 3.47
C TRP A 88 5.46 10.65 4.91
N LEU A 89 5.31 9.33 5.10
CA LEU A 89 5.44 8.70 6.41
C LEU A 89 6.83 8.92 7.01
N SER A 90 7.89 8.85 6.21
CA SER A 90 9.25 9.12 6.69
C SER A 90 9.43 10.55 7.19
N ALA A 91 8.73 11.52 6.59
CA ALA A 91 8.78 12.93 6.98
C ALA A 91 7.86 13.27 8.17
N HIS A 92 6.75 12.57 8.33
CA HIS A 92 5.67 12.97 9.25
C HIS A 92 5.39 11.96 10.38
N TYR A 93 5.59 10.66 10.13
CA TYR A 93 5.21 9.55 11.01
C TYR A 93 6.29 8.45 11.02
N LEU A 94 7.52 8.84 11.36
CA LEU A 94 8.67 7.91 11.32
C LEU A 94 8.46 6.66 12.19
N SER A 95 7.71 6.73 13.28
CA SER A 95 7.38 5.55 14.10
C SER A 95 6.63 4.48 13.32
N ARG A 96 5.72 4.86 12.40
CA ARG A 96 5.00 3.92 11.53
C ARG A 96 5.94 3.25 10.54
N VAL A 97 6.92 3.99 10.03
CA VAL A 97 7.97 3.41 9.19
C VAL A 97 8.80 2.38 9.96
N VAL A 98 9.17 2.68 11.21
CA VAL A 98 9.89 1.74 12.08
C VAL A 98 9.05 0.49 12.34
N GLU A 99 7.76 0.64 12.64
CA GLU A 99 6.85 -0.50 12.86
C GLU A 99 6.74 -1.41 11.63
N ILE A 100 6.73 -0.85 10.41
CA ILE A 100 6.77 -1.62 9.16
C ILE A 100 8.12 -2.33 9.01
N VAL A 101 9.23 -1.62 9.26
CA VAL A 101 10.59 -2.18 9.12
C VAL A 101 10.84 -3.30 10.14
N GLU A 102 10.37 -3.15 11.37
CA GLU A 102 10.53 -4.12 12.45
C GLU A 102 9.42 -5.17 12.49
N GLU A 103 8.42 -5.07 11.60
CA GLU A 103 7.27 -5.98 11.51
C GLU A 103 6.48 -6.06 12.84
N THR A 104 6.42 -4.94 13.57
CA THR A 104 5.66 -4.80 14.82
C THR A 104 4.35 -4.03 14.63
N GLY A 105 4.07 -3.60 13.41
CA GLY A 105 2.86 -2.88 13.06
C GLY A 105 1.59 -3.73 13.12
N ASP A 106 0.47 -3.05 13.24
CA ASP A 106 -0.87 -3.63 13.32
C ASP A 106 -1.82 -3.03 12.28
N ALA A 107 -3.12 -3.23 12.47
CA ALA A 107 -4.15 -2.67 11.59
C ALA A 107 -4.12 -1.14 11.52
N GLU A 108 -3.74 -0.44 12.59
CA GLU A 108 -3.60 1.02 12.57
C GLU A 108 -2.37 1.44 11.74
N THR A 109 -1.27 0.69 11.87
CA THR A 109 -0.06 0.93 11.06
C THR A 109 -0.34 0.77 9.57
N ALA A 110 -1.04 -0.31 9.21
CA ALA A 110 -1.45 -0.60 7.85
C ALA A 110 -2.43 0.44 7.29
N ASP A 111 -3.36 0.91 8.12
CA ASP A 111 -4.31 1.95 7.75
C ASP A 111 -3.61 3.28 7.45
N VAL A 112 -2.72 3.71 8.34
CA VAL A 112 -1.92 4.93 8.17
C VAL A 112 -1.03 4.84 6.93
N PHE A 113 -0.45 3.68 6.66
CA PHE A 113 0.28 3.43 5.42
C PHE A 113 -0.61 3.59 4.17
N MET A 114 -1.80 3.00 4.18
CA MET A 114 -2.74 3.06 3.05
C MET A 114 -3.22 4.50 2.79
N GLN A 115 -3.56 5.24 3.85
CA GLN A 115 -3.94 6.65 3.76
C GLN A 115 -2.80 7.51 3.21
N ALA A 116 -1.57 7.32 3.70
CA ALA A 116 -0.42 8.06 3.17
C ALA A 116 -0.19 7.78 1.67
N CYS A 117 -0.39 6.55 1.21
CA CYS A 117 -0.23 6.20 -0.20
C CYS A 117 -1.34 6.78 -1.09
N LEU A 118 -2.58 6.80 -0.62
CA LEU A 118 -3.75 7.21 -1.41
C LEU A 118 -4.03 8.71 -1.34
N LEU A 119 -3.92 9.27 -0.13
CA LEU A 119 -4.38 10.62 0.21
C LEU A 119 -3.22 11.59 0.41
N GLY A 120 -2.02 11.08 0.70
CA GLY A 120 -0.86 11.93 1.02
C GLY A 120 -0.99 12.64 2.38
N GLU A 121 -1.94 12.22 3.22
CA GLU A 121 -2.16 12.69 4.58
C GLU A 121 -3.00 11.66 5.36
N ILE A 122 -3.16 11.86 6.69
CA ILE A 122 -4.07 11.07 7.52
C ILE A 122 -5.36 11.86 7.72
N VAL A 123 -6.45 11.31 7.19
CA VAL A 123 -7.79 11.90 7.24
C VAL A 123 -8.69 11.14 8.21
N TYR A 124 -8.48 9.82 8.30
CA TYR A 124 -9.30 8.87 9.04
C TYR A 124 -8.54 8.30 10.25
N GLY A 125 -9.22 8.12 11.39
CA GLY A 125 -8.61 7.62 12.64
C GLY A 125 -9.46 7.89 13.88
#